data_AF-F2AV67-F1
#
_entry.id   AF-F2AV67-F1
#
_cell.length_a   1.000
_cell.length_b   1.000
_cell.length_c   1.000
_cell.angle_alpha   90.00
_cell.angle_beta   90.00
_cell.angle_gamma   90.00
#
_symmetry.space_group_name_H-M   'P 1'
#
loop_
_entity.id
_entity.type
_entity.pdbx_description
1 polymer ?
#
loop_
_entity_poly.entity_id
_entity_poly.type
_entity_poly.pdbx_seq_one_letter_code
_entity_poly.pdbx_strand_id
1 'polypeptide(L)'
;MNWLTHQWILAGMVSSAARFVPIPFVDDVIRGQCRRYVVTRTLEAHDRTDSLKELRAFYADDSGCVAGCLGMLAKAPIKLLLFPIRKIVAILTSVRGVPMEIIRMVLLGRTLDRLLKQETIRTGPVKPQQVLAMREAFEEAFARMDFRVVRAAMSDALSGVSGWKESAMDLAANVAGRENQAQPAGDLQADASMEEGAKQVEEVLDRPELVAVFAEFDERFDDAYSTKAIDA
;
A
#
# COMPACT_ATOMS: atom_id res chain seq x y z
N MET A 1 20.44 -0.66 3.72
CA MET A 1 19.00 -0.66 3.39
C MET A 1 18.41 0.70 3.73
N ASN A 2 17.43 1.18 2.97
CA ASN A 2 16.97 2.59 3.00
C ASN A 2 15.84 2.79 4.03
N TRP A 3 15.92 3.83 4.86
CA TRP A 3 14.86 4.24 5.81
C TRP A 3 13.47 4.26 5.17
N LEU A 4 13.40 4.67 3.89
CA LEU A 4 12.14 4.75 3.17
C LEU A 4 11.48 3.37 2.94
N THR A 5 12.28 2.34 2.65
CA THR A 5 11.78 0.97 2.49
C THR A 5 11.20 0.42 3.78
N HIS A 6 11.85 0.70 4.91
CA HIS A 6 11.35 0.37 6.24
C HIS A 6 9.95 0.95 6.50
N GLN A 7 9.77 2.24 6.19
CA GLN A 7 8.48 2.93 6.33
C GLN A 7 7.37 2.29 5.47
N TRP A 8 7.70 1.84 4.25
CA TRP A 8 6.74 1.14 3.38
C TRP A 8 6.33 -0.23 3.93
N ILE A 9 7.29 -0.95 4.52
CA ILE A 9 7.04 -2.26 5.13
C ILE A 9 6.13 -2.11 6.36
N LEU A 10 6.43 -1.16 7.25
CA LEU A 10 5.57 -0.88 8.41
C LEU A 10 4.15 -0.53 7.97
N ALA A 11 3.99 0.36 6.98
CA ALA A 11 2.69 0.69 6.43
C ALA A 11 1.99 -0.52 5.81
N GLY A 12 2.74 -1.41 5.14
CA GLY A 12 2.26 -2.71 4.66
C GLY A 12 1.75 -3.61 5.77
N MET A 13 2.50 -3.73 6.88
CA MET A 13 2.11 -4.55 8.02
C MET A 13 0.83 -4.02 8.67
N VAL A 14 0.73 -2.70 8.90
CA VAL A 14 -0.47 -2.04 9.42
C VAL A 14 -1.67 -2.21 8.46
N SER A 15 -1.45 -1.97 7.17
CA SER A 15 -2.48 -2.16 6.13
C SER A 15 -2.97 -3.61 6.10
N SER A 16 -2.06 -4.56 6.29
CA SER A 16 -2.41 -5.98 6.34
C SER A 16 -3.25 -6.30 7.58
N ALA A 17 -2.95 -5.71 8.73
CA ALA A 17 -3.65 -5.93 9.98
C ALA A 17 -5.08 -5.38 10.00
N ALA A 18 -5.39 -4.40 9.13
CA ALA A 18 -6.71 -3.83 8.96
C ALA A 18 -7.82 -4.88 8.79
N ARG A 19 -7.51 -6.01 8.13
CA ARG A 19 -8.47 -7.12 7.93
C ARG A 19 -8.89 -7.82 9.21
N PHE A 20 -8.15 -7.67 10.30
CA PHE A 20 -8.45 -8.28 11.59
C PHE A 20 -9.28 -7.33 12.48
N VAL A 21 -9.25 -6.02 12.24
CA VAL A 21 -10.06 -5.02 12.96
C VAL A 21 -11.56 -5.27 12.78
N PRO A 22 -12.32 -5.65 13.82
CA PRO A 22 -13.69 -6.15 13.71
C PRO A 22 -14.73 -5.03 13.52
N ILE A 23 -14.43 -4.00 12.73
CA ILE A 23 -15.30 -2.85 12.49
C ILE A 23 -15.57 -2.72 10.99
N PRO A 24 -16.83 -2.69 10.53
CA PRO A 24 -17.16 -2.47 9.12
C PRO A 24 -16.54 -1.20 8.56
N PHE A 25 -16.05 -1.26 7.32
CA PHE A 25 -15.48 -0.14 6.54
C PHE A 25 -14.19 0.47 7.07
N VAL A 26 -13.81 0.20 8.32
CA VAL A 26 -12.56 0.70 8.92
C VAL A 26 -11.33 0.12 8.23
N ASP A 27 -11.44 -1.08 7.67
CA ASP A 27 -10.37 -1.69 6.89
C ASP A 27 -10.03 -0.89 5.63
N ASP A 28 -11.05 -0.46 4.86
CA ASP A 28 -10.88 0.39 3.69
C ASP A 28 -10.20 1.74 4.07
N VAL A 29 -10.60 2.34 5.21
CA VAL A 29 -10.01 3.59 5.73
C VAL A 29 -8.54 3.39 6.09
N ILE A 30 -8.20 2.37 6.87
CA ILE A 30 -6.82 2.08 7.28
C ILE A 30 -5.93 1.87 6.05
N ARG A 31 -6.38 1.07 5.07
CA ARG A 31 -5.62 0.84 3.82
C ARG A 31 -5.44 2.14 3.03
N GLY A 32 -6.46 2.98 2.96
CA GLY A 32 -6.37 4.31 2.36
C GLY A 32 -5.32 5.19 3.03
N GLN A 33 -5.30 5.22 4.37
CA GLN A 33 -4.30 5.96 5.15
C GLN A 33 -2.89 5.39 4.98
N CYS A 34 -2.72 4.07 4.95
CA CYS A 34 -1.41 3.45 4.75
C CYS A 34 -0.85 3.75 3.35
N ARG A 35 -1.67 3.72 2.29
CA ARG A 35 -1.24 4.13 0.94
C ARG A 35 -0.86 5.61 0.89
N ARG A 36 -1.68 6.48 1.49
CA ARG A 36 -1.39 7.90 1.62
C ARG A 36 -0.08 8.13 2.38
N TYR A 37 0.15 7.38 3.46
CA TYR A 37 1.39 7.42 4.24
C TYR A 37 2.60 7.09 3.38
N VAL A 38 2.56 5.95 2.66
CA VAL A 38 3.63 5.52 1.75
C VAL A 38 3.95 6.61 0.72
N VAL A 39 2.94 7.17 0.05
CA VAL A 39 3.15 8.26 -0.92
C VAL A 39 3.69 9.51 -0.25
N THR A 40 3.17 9.90 0.92
CA THR A 40 3.64 11.08 1.64
C THR A 40 5.11 10.97 2.01
N ARG A 41 5.53 9.83 2.58
CA ARG A 41 6.95 9.59 2.93
C ARG A 41 7.87 9.56 1.74
N THR A 42 7.38 8.99 0.65
CA THR A 42 8.14 8.97 -0.60
C THR A 42 8.30 10.39 -1.16
N LEU A 43 7.26 11.23 -1.11
CA LEU A 43 7.37 12.62 -1.53
C LEU A 43 8.26 13.46 -0.59
N GLU A 44 8.20 13.24 0.72
CA GLU A 44 9.08 13.89 1.71
C GLU A 44 10.55 13.58 1.45
N ALA A 45 10.88 12.32 1.13
CA ALA A 45 12.25 11.92 0.80
C ALA A 45 12.81 12.56 -0.49
N HIS A 46 11.95 13.21 -1.28
CA HIS A 46 12.26 13.86 -2.55
C HIS A 46 11.97 15.37 -2.56
N ASP A 47 11.58 15.96 -1.41
CA ASP A 47 11.15 17.36 -1.31
C ASP A 47 9.98 17.73 -2.25
N ARG A 48 9.03 16.80 -2.46
CA ARG A 48 7.88 16.91 -3.39
C ARG A 48 6.51 16.81 -2.70
N THR A 49 6.41 17.25 -1.45
CA THR A 49 5.19 17.12 -0.64
C THR A 49 3.99 17.90 -1.21
N ASP A 50 4.24 18.91 -2.04
CA ASP A 50 3.24 19.68 -2.78
C ASP A 50 2.45 18.82 -3.79
N SER A 51 3.07 17.80 -4.37
CA SER A 51 2.46 16.90 -5.36
C SER A 51 1.48 15.87 -4.74
N LEU A 52 1.33 15.81 -3.40
CA LEU A 52 0.48 14.83 -2.72
C LEU A 52 -0.98 14.90 -3.19
N LYS A 53 -1.52 16.12 -3.35
CA LYS A 53 -2.92 16.30 -3.80
C LYS A 53 -3.13 15.83 -5.23
N GLU A 54 -2.14 16.05 -6.09
CA GLU A 54 -2.17 15.70 -7.50
C GLU A 54 -2.11 14.17 -7.68
N LEU A 55 -1.29 13.50 -6.85
CA LEU A 55 -1.15 12.05 -6.82
C LEU A 55 -2.31 11.31 -6.12
N ARG A 56 -3.40 12.01 -5.73
CA ARG A 56 -4.53 11.39 -5.03
C ARG A 56 -5.08 10.19 -5.79
N ALA A 57 -5.26 10.28 -7.11
CA ALA A 57 -5.80 9.19 -7.91
C ALA A 57 -4.85 7.97 -7.99
N PHE A 58 -3.55 8.13 -7.69
CA PHE A 58 -2.60 7.03 -7.66
C PHE A 58 -2.73 6.19 -6.39
N TYR A 59 -2.97 6.82 -5.23
CA TYR A 59 -2.98 6.11 -3.94
C TYR A 59 -4.37 5.92 -3.32
N ALA A 60 -5.34 6.77 -3.66
CA ALA A 60 -6.68 6.71 -3.10
C ALA A 60 -7.58 5.75 -3.91
N ASP A 61 -8.52 5.10 -3.24
CA ASP A 61 -9.65 4.52 -3.96
C ASP A 61 -10.65 5.64 -4.26
N ASP A 62 -10.93 5.89 -5.55
CA ASP A 62 -11.85 6.93 -6.02
C ASP A 62 -13.33 6.70 -5.62
N SER A 63 -13.58 5.80 -4.68
CA SER A 63 -14.84 5.73 -3.93
C SER A 63 -15.16 6.99 -3.12
N GLY A 64 -14.21 7.92 -2.94
CA GLY A 64 -14.38 9.10 -2.09
C GLY A 64 -14.08 10.42 -2.80
N CYS A 65 -15.10 11.03 -3.42
CA CYS A 65 -15.45 12.44 -3.11
C CYS A 65 -16.72 12.97 -3.80
N VAL A 66 -17.17 12.49 -4.96
CA VAL A 66 -18.40 13.06 -5.59
C VAL A 66 -19.34 12.01 -6.21
N ALA A 67 -18.83 10.93 -6.79
CA ALA A 67 -19.65 9.78 -7.21
C ALA A 67 -20.04 8.84 -6.03
N GLY A 68 -19.41 9.02 -4.86
CA GLY A 68 -19.48 8.14 -3.70
C GLY A 68 -20.71 8.34 -2.80
N CYS A 69 -21.25 9.55 -2.64
CA CYS A 69 -22.33 9.76 -1.66
C CYS A 69 -23.64 9.04 -2.02
N LEU A 70 -23.99 8.91 -3.31
CA LEU A 70 -25.17 8.13 -3.72
C LEU A 70 -24.88 6.62 -3.84
N GLY A 71 -23.72 6.23 -4.36
CA GLY A 71 -23.35 4.82 -4.52
C GLY A 71 -23.05 4.10 -3.20
N MET A 72 -22.51 4.82 -2.21
CA MET A 72 -22.18 4.28 -0.89
C MET A 72 -23.45 4.04 -0.07
N LEU A 73 -24.48 4.89 -0.18
CA LEU A 73 -25.78 4.64 0.46
C LEU A 73 -26.53 3.44 -0.15
N ALA A 74 -26.44 3.23 -1.47
CA ALA A 74 -27.08 2.08 -2.13
C ALA A 74 -26.35 0.75 -1.85
N LYS A 75 -25.02 0.77 -1.70
CA LYS A 75 -24.22 -0.44 -1.44
C LYS A 75 -23.94 -0.70 0.05
N ALA A 76 -24.12 0.29 0.93
CA ALA A 76 -23.91 0.15 2.37
C ALA A 76 -24.76 -0.97 2.99
N PRO A 77 -26.08 -1.12 2.69
CA PRO A 77 -26.89 -2.21 3.24
C PRO A 77 -26.36 -3.59 2.83
N ILE A 78 -25.96 -3.73 1.56
CA ILE A 78 -25.38 -4.98 1.03
C ILE A 78 -24.01 -5.25 1.64
N LYS A 79 -23.14 -4.23 1.75
CA LYS A 79 -21.82 -4.36 2.39
C LYS A 79 -21.96 -4.74 3.87
N LEU A 80 -22.94 -4.18 4.58
CA LEU A 80 -23.22 -4.47 5.98
C LEU A 80 -23.77 -5.90 6.16
N LEU A 81 -24.69 -6.32 5.29
CA LEU A 81 -25.26 -7.67 5.31
C LEU A 81 -24.23 -8.76 4.98
N LEU A 82 -23.34 -8.48 4.03
CA LEU A 82 -22.25 -9.40 3.65
C LEU A 82 -21.01 -9.23 4.53
N PHE A 83 -20.97 -8.27 5.45
CA PHE A 83 -19.79 -7.99 6.28
C PHE A 83 -19.32 -9.24 7.05
N PRO A 84 -20.19 -10.01 7.73
CA PRO A 84 -19.76 -11.19 8.46
C PRO A 84 -19.07 -12.22 7.56
N ILE A 85 -19.62 -12.46 6.36
CA ILE A 85 -19.08 -13.41 5.39
C ILE A 85 -17.73 -12.93 4.85
N ARG A 86 -17.65 -11.67 4.41
CA ARG A 86 -16.41 -11.08 3.90
C ARG A 86 -15.32 -11.07 4.95
N LYS A 87 -15.68 -10.79 6.20
CA LYS A 87 -14.78 -10.79 7.34
C LYS A 87 -14.21 -12.18 7.60
N ILE A 88 -15.06 -13.22 7.63
CA ILE A 88 -14.62 -14.61 7.78
C ILE A 88 -13.70 -15.02 6.64
N VAL A 89 -14.05 -14.70 5.39
CA VAL A 89 -13.19 -15.00 4.23
C VAL A 89 -11.85 -14.27 4.34
N ALA A 90 -11.82 -13.00 4.74
CA ALA A 90 -10.58 -12.25 4.91
C ALA A 90 -9.68 -12.85 5.99
N ILE A 91 -10.26 -13.30 7.12
CA ILE A 91 -9.53 -13.99 8.19
C ILE A 91 -8.99 -15.33 7.68
N LEU A 92 -9.83 -16.17 7.07
CA LEU A 92 -9.43 -17.49 6.55
C LEU A 92 -8.39 -17.40 5.43
N THR A 93 -8.45 -16.35 4.61
CA THR A 93 -7.48 -16.09 3.55
C THR A 93 -6.30 -15.25 4.01
N SER A 94 -6.15 -14.97 5.32
CA SER A 94 -5.08 -14.08 5.82
C SER A 94 -3.67 -14.62 5.56
N VAL A 95 -3.49 -15.95 5.59
CA VAL A 95 -2.26 -16.64 5.15
C VAL A 95 -1.91 -16.29 3.69
N ARG A 96 -2.92 -15.95 2.88
CA ARG A 96 -2.74 -15.49 1.51
C ARG A 96 -2.59 -13.98 1.39
N GLY A 97 -3.43 -13.22 2.09
CA GLY A 97 -3.51 -11.79 1.87
C GLY A 97 -2.42 -10.97 2.57
N VAL A 98 -1.77 -11.47 3.64
CA VAL A 98 -0.90 -10.61 4.48
C VAL A 98 0.36 -10.25 3.70
N PRO A 99 1.13 -11.23 3.19
CA PRO A 99 2.29 -10.92 2.36
C PRO A 99 1.94 -10.03 1.17
N MET A 100 0.82 -10.31 0.49
CA MET A 100 0.42 -9.56 -0.71
C MET A 100 0.17 -8.08 -0.44
N GLU A 101 -0.43 -7.75 0.70
CA GLU A 101 -0.69 -6.36 1.08
C GLU A 101 0.62 -5.61 1.37
N ILE A 102 1.58 -6.27 2.04
CA ILE A 102 2.89 -5.69 2.32
C ILE A 102 3.66 -5.45 1.01
N ILE A 103 3.71 -6.45 0.12
CA ILE A 103 4.34 -6.34 -1.21
C ILE A 103 3.74 -5.17 -1.98
N ARG A 104 2.42 -5.05 -1.98
CA ARG A 104 1.73 -3.97 -2.69
C ARG A 104 2.12 -2.59 -2.17
N MET A 105 2.24 -2.40 -0.85
CA MET A 105 2.69 -1.13 -0.27
C MET A 105 4.15 -0.83 -0.60
N VAL A 106 5.02 -1.85 -0.54
CA VAL A 106 6.44 -1.70 -0.91
C VAL A 106 6.57 -1.31 -2.38
N LEU A 107 5.87 -2.01 -3.28
CA LEU A 107 5.89 -1.70 -4.71
C LEU A 107 5.30 -0.32 -5.00
N LEU A 108 4.23 0.08 -4.31
CA LEU A 108 3.65 1.42 -4.46
C LEU A 108 4.68 2.52 -4.16
N GLY A 109 5.37 2.40 -3.02
CA GLY A 109 6.42 3.32 -2.63
C GLY A 109 7.62 3.28 -3.58
N ARG A 110 8.09 2.08 -3.93
CA ARG A 110 9.22 1.85 -4.83
C ARG A 110 8.98 2.44 -6.23
N THR A 111 7.80 2.22 -6.80
CA THR A 111 7.43 2.79 -8.12
C THR A 111 7.49 4.30 -8.09
N LEU A 112 6.89 4.93 -7.07
CA LEU A 112 6.92 6.37 -6.95
C LEU A 112 8.34 6.90 -6.74
N ASP A 113 9.12 6.28 -5.86
CA ASP A 113 10.53 6.63 -5.61
C ASP A 113 11.35 6.56 -6.91
N ARG A 114 11.15 5.52 -7.73
CA ARG A 114 11.83 5.36 -9.02
C ARG A 114 11.45 6.45 -10.01
N LEU A 115 10.16 6.76 -10.15
CA LEU A 115 9.66 7.81 -11.05
C LEU A 115 10.13 9.22 -10.65
N LEU A 116 10.30 9.46 -9.34
CA LEU A 116 10.85 10.71 -8.83
C LEU A 116 12.37 10.79 -9.09
N LYS A 117 13.12 9.71 -8.83
CA LYS A 117 14.57 9.64 -9.11
C LYS A 117 14.92 9.80 -10.58
N GLN A 118 14.07 9.27 -11.47
CA GLN A 118 14.27 9.33 -12.91
C GLN A 118 13.74 10.63 -13.55
N GLU A 119 13.20 11.54 -12.74
CA GLU A 119 12.52 12.77 -13.18
C GLU A 119 11.41 12.53 -14.22
N THR A 120 10.89 11.29 -14.29
CA THR A 120 9.74 10.93 -15.14
C THR A 120 8.51 11.72 -14.73
N ILE A 121 8.37 11.97 -13.43
CA ILE A 121 7.46 12.98 -12.88
C ILE A 121 8.27 14.27 -12.68
N ARG A 122 8.33 15.09 -13.74
CA ARG A 122 9.10 16.34 -13.78
C ARG A 122 8.79 17.26 -12.59
N THR A 123 9.73 18.15 -12.27
CA THR A 123 9.50 19.28 -11.36
C THR A 123 8.40 20.17 -11.93
N GLY A 124 7.23 20.12 -11.30
CA GLY A 124 6.01 20.79 -11.77
C GLY A 124 4.75 19.98 -11.43
N PRO A 125 3.56 20.55 -11.71
CA PRO A 125 2.30 19.90 -11.40
C PRO A 125 2.13 18.62 -12.20
N VAL A 126 1.81 17.52 -11.52
CA VAL A 126 1.55 16.21 -12.13
C VAL A 126 0.18 16.26 -12.81
N LYS A 127 0.14 16.00 -14.12
CA LYS A 127 -1.11 16.05 -14.88
C LYS A 127 -2.04 14.91 -14.44
N PRO A 128 -3.36 15.15 -14.33
CA PRO A 128 -4.32 14.10 -13.93
C PRO A 128 -4.25 12.82 -14.78
N GLN A 129 -4.06 12.95 -16.10
CA GLN A 129 -3.95 11.81 -17.01
C GLN A 129 -2.70 10.96 -16.73
N GLN A 130 -1.59 11.61 -16.36
CA GLN A 130 -0.36 10.94 -15.97
C GLN A 130 -0.58 10.10 -14.71
N VAL A 131 -1.29 10.65 -13.72
CA VAL A 131 -1.61 9.95 -12.46
C VAL A 131 -2.52 8.74 -12.70
N LEU A 132 -3.49 8.88 -13.62
CA LEU A 132 -4.35 7.76 -14.03
C LEU A 132 -3.55 6.68 -14.75
N ALA A 133 -2.67 7.05 -15.69
CA ALA A 133 -1.78 6.11 -16.38
C ALA A 133 -0.86 5.37 -15.38
N MET A 134 -0.30 6.08 -14.38
CA MET A 134 0.49 5.46 -13.30
C MET A 134 -0.33 4.43 -12.53
N ARG A 135 -1.56 4.77 -12.15
CA ARG A 135 -2.44 3.86 -11.41
C ARG A 135 -2.73 2.61 -12.23
N GLU A 136 -3.16 2.78 -13.47
CA GLU A 136 -3.51 1.66 -14.34
C GLU A 136 -2.31 0.75 -14.65
N ALA A 137 -1.14 1.34 -14.95
CA ALA A 137 0.08 0.60 -15.17
C ALA A 137 0.50 -0.20 -13.93
N PHE A 138 0.36 0.38 -12.73
CA PHE A 138 0.61 -0.31 -11.47
C PHE A 138 -0.31 -1.52 -11.29
N GLU A 139 -1.62 -1.33 -11.47
CA GLU A 139 -2.60 -2.42 -11.35
C GLU A 139 -2.37 -3.53 -12.38
N GLU A 140 -2.10 -3.16 -13.63
CA GLU A 140 -1.84 -4.10 -14.72
C GLU A 140 -0.56 -4.90 -14.49
N ALA A 141 0.54 -4.24 -14.13
CA ALA A 141 1.79 -4.90 -13.79
C ALA A 141 1.61 -5.85 -12.62
N PHE A 142 1.02 -5.37 -11.51
CA PHE A 142 0.83 -6.15 -10.30
C PHE A 142 -0.04 -7.40 -10.53
N ALA A 143 -1.11 -7.27 -11.31
CA ALA A 143 -2.02 -8.38 -11.59
C ALA A 143 -1.39 -9.51 -12.42
N ARG A 144 -0.34 -9.21 -13.21
CA ARG A 144 0.32 -10.19 -14.08
C ARG A 144 1.52 -10.87 -13.42
N MET A 145 1.99 -10.41 -12.26
CA MET A 145 3.15 -10.98 -11.57
C MET A 145 2.86 -12.33 -10.92
N ASP A 146 3.87 -13.22 -10.89
CA ASP A 146 3.84 -14.41 -10.03
C ASP A 146 4.54 -14.14 -8.69
N PHE A 147 3.76 -13.76 -7.68
CA PHE A 147 4.27 -13.50 -6.33
C PHE A 147 4.35 -14.74 -5.44
N ARG A 148 4.24 -15.98 -5.95
CA ARG A 148 4.26 -17.19 -5.11
C ARG A 148 5.51 -17.30 -4.24
N VAL A 149 6.69 -17.07 -4.83
CA VAL A 149 7.97 -17.14 -4.12
C VAL A 149 8.07 -16.05 -3.07
N VAL A 150 7.77 -14.81 -3.46
CA VAL A 150 7.76 -13.65 -2.54
C VAL A 150 6.84 -13.91 -1.36
N ARG A 151 5.64 -14.40 -1.64
CA ARG A 151 4.64 -14.72 -0.63
C ARG A 151 5.09 -15.83 0.32
N ALA A 152 5.71 -16.89 -0.19
CA ALA A 152 6.22 -17.96 0.65
C ALA A 152 7.32 -17.45 1.59
N ALA A 153 8.30 -16.72 1.04
CA ALA A 153 9.40 -16.16 1.82
C ALA A 153 8.92 -15.18 2.92
N MET A 154 7.97 -14.31 2.59
CA MET A 154 7.41 -13.38 3.58
C MET A 154 6.53 -14.06 4.64
N SER A 155 5.79 -15.11 4.26
CA SER A 155 5.00 -15.87 5.24
C SER A 155 5.90 -16.56 6.25
N ASP A 156 7.02 -17.13 5.78
CA ASP A 156 8.03 -17.77 6.60
C ASP A 156 8.66 -16.77 7.59
N ALA A 157 9.17 -15.64 7.08
CA ALA A 157 9.72 -14.57 7.91
C ALA A 157 8.75 -14.04 8.99
N LEU A 158 7.50 -13.77 8.62
CA LEU A 158 6.49 -13.28 9.55
C LEU A 158 5.96 -14.35 10.51
N SER A 159 6.19 -15.63 10.24
CA SER A 159 5.82 -16.72 11.15
C SER A 159 6.78 -16.84 12.34
N GLY A 160 8.03 -16.39 12.17
CA GLY A 160 9.07 -16.39 13.19
C GLY A 160 8.93 -15.30 14.26
N VAL A 161 8.07 -14.31 14.02
CA VAL A 161 7.87 -13.18 14.94
C VAL A 161 6.55 -13.34 15.68
N SER A 162 6.61 -13.41 17.01
CA SER A 162 5.42 -13.47 17.86
C SER A 162 4.92 -12.07 18.22
N GLY A 163 3.60 -11.85 18.16
CA GLY A 163 2.96 -10.62 18.65
C GLY A 163 2.84 -9.48 17.65
N TRP A 164 3.52 -9.55 16.49
CA TRP A 164 3.53 -8.41 15.56
C TRP A 164 2.16 -8.12 14.98
N LYS A 165 1.28 -9.13 14.90
CA LYS A 165 -0.08 -9.00 14.37
C LYS A 165 -0.95 -8.17 15.31
N GLU A 166 -0.88 -8.47 16.61
CA GLU A 166 -1.59 -7.74 17.66
C GLU A 166 -1.10 -6.29 17.69
N SER A 167 0.21 -6.07 17.69
CA SER A 167 0.81 -4.74 17.62
C SER A 167 0.40 -3.97 16.36
N ALA A 168 0.38 -4.62 15.21
CA ALA A 168 -0.08 -4.02 13.96
C ALA A 168 -1.57 -3.71 13.96
N MET A 169 -2.41 -4.49 14.65
CA MET A 169 -3.82 -4.19 14.83
C MET A 169 -4.05 -2.96 15.71
N ASP A 170 -3.29 -2.83 16.80
CA ASP A 170 -3.37 -1.66 17.69
C ASP A 170 -2.94 -0.38 16.96
N LEU A 171 -1.85 -0.45 16.20
CA LEU A 171 -1.40 0.66 15.37
C LEU A 171 -2.40 0.97 14.25
N ALA A 172 -3.02 -0.05 13.64
CA ALA A 172 -4.06 0.13 12.63
C ALA A 172 -5.30 0.85 13.19
N ALA A 173 -5.72 0.52 14.41
CA ALA A 173 -6.81 1.22 15.10
C ALA A 173 -6.46 2.70 15.35
N ASN A 174 -5.22 3.00 15.73
CA ASN A 174 -4.73 4.38 15.88
C ASN A 174 -4.71 5.14 14.55
N VAL A 175 -4.31 4.48 13.44
CA VAL A 175 -4.30 5.07 12.10
C VAL A 175 -5.72 5.40 11.61
N ALA A 176 -6.72 4.56 11.92
CA ALA A 176 -8.11 4.83 11.55
C ALA A 176 -8.63 6.16 12.16
N GLY A 177 -8.18 6.53 13.36
CA GLY A 177 -8.56 7.79 14.01
C GLY A 177 -7.91 9.05 13.44
N ARG A 178 -6.92 8.93 12.55
CA ARG A 178 -6.12 10.06 12.04
C ARG A 178 -6.68 10.72 10.77
N GLU A 179 -7.78 10.24 10.20
CA GLU A 179 -8.34 10.71 8.92
C GLU A 179 -8.57 12.25 8.85
N ASN A 180 -8.81 12.88 10.01
CA ASN A 180 -9.10 14.32 10.11
C ASN A 180 -7.89 15.20 10.47
N GLN A 181 -6.68 14.65 10.62
CA GLN A 181 -5.50 15.45 11.00
C GLN A 181 -4.80 16.00 9.75
N ALA A 182 -4.67 17.33 9.69
CA ALA A 182 -4.07 18.07 8.58
C ALA A 182 -2.52 18.03 8.56
N GLN A 183 -1.89 17.31 9.48
CA GLN A 183 -0.44 17.25 9.63
C GLN A 183 0.15 16.05 8.87
N PRO A 184 1.37 16.18 8.32
CA PRO A 184 2.08 15.05 7.74
C PRO A 184 2.19 13.96 8.81
N ALA A 185 1.88 12.74 8.41
CA ALA A 185 1.92 11.62 9.31
C ALA A 185 3.37 11.41 9.75
N GLY A 186 3.73 11.84 10.96
CA GLY A 186 4.99 11.49 11.61
C GLY A 186 5.21 9.96 11.64
N ASP A 187 6.40 9.51 12.00
CA ASP A 187 6.81 8.12 11.78
C ASP A 187 5.78 7.18 12.43
N LEU A 188 5.47 6.07 11.76
CA LEU A 188 4.67 5.02 12.38
C LEU A 188 5.43 4.55 13.61
N GLN A 189 4.86 4.81 14.79
CA GLN A 189 5.45 4.41 16.07
C GLN A 189 5.17 2.92 16.28
N ALA A 190 5.99 2.09 15.66
CA ALA A 190 5.98 0.65 15.83
C ALA A 190 6.62 0.27 17.17
N ASP A 191 6.08 -0.77 17.79
CA ASP A 191 6.72 -1.38 18.97
C ASP A 191 7.81 -2.39 18.55
N ALA A 192 8.50 -2.95 19.54
CA ALA A 192 9.59 -3.89 19.28
C ALA A 192 9.18 -5.12 18.46
N SER A 193 7.93 -5.59 18.56
CA SER A 193 7.47 -6.78 17.83
C SER A 193 7.23 -6.46 16.35
N MET A 194 6.62 -5.31 16.07
CA MET A 194 6.48 -4.82 14.70
C MET A 194 7.82 -4.49 14.05
N GLU A 195 8.74 -3.86 14.80
CA GLU A 195 10.10 -3.56 14.34
C GLU A 195 10.87 -4.83 13.97
N GLU A 196 10.78 -5.87 14.80
CA GLU A 196 11.37 -7.17 14.47
C GLU A 196 10.74 -7.79 13.22
N GLY A 197 9.40 -7.75 13.11
CA GLY A 197 8.70 -8.22 11.92
C GLY A 197 9.11 -7.46 10.65
N ALA A 198 9.31 -6.14 10.76
CA ALA A 198 9.78 -5.32 9.65
C ALA A 198 11.19 -5.72 9.22
N LYS A 199 12.12 -5.92 10.16
CA LYS A 199 13.48 -6.40 9.85
C LYS A 199 13.50 -7.76 9.16
N GLN A 200 12.68 -8.71 9.62
CA GLN A 200 12.57 -10.02 8.98
C GLN A 200 12.03 -9.90 7.53
N VAL A 201 11.08 -9.00 7.29
CA VAL A 201 10.59 -8.71 5.94
C VAL A 201 11.68 -8.05 5.10
N GLU A 202 12.39 -7.08 5.64
CA GLU A 202 13.49 -6.41 4.98
C GLU A 202 14.56 -7.39 4.48
N GLU A 203 15.03 -8.29 5.35
CA GLU A 203 16.00 -9.33 4.98
C GLU A 203 15.48 -10.24 3.87
N VAL A 204 14.18 -10.50 3.85
CA VAL A 204 13.54 -11.25 2.76
C VAL A 204 13.57 -10.46 1.46
N LEU A 205 13.21 -9.17 1.48
CA LEU A 205 13.16 -8.33 0.28
C LEU A 205 14.52 -8.14 -0.39
N ASP A 206 15.60 -8.21 0.38
CA ASP A 206 16.98 -8.12 -0.14
C ASP A 206 17.49 -9.43 -0.76
N ARG A 207 16.71 -10.52 -0.71
CA ARG A 207 17.11 -11.80 -1.34
C ARG A 207 17.15 -11.67 -2.87
N PRO A 208 18.17 -12.23 -3.55
CA PRO A 208 18.34 -12.08 -5.00
C PRO A 208 17.11 -12.46 -5.82
N GLU A 209 16.42 -13.53 -5.43
CA GLU A 209 15.21 -13.99 -6.11
C GLU A 209 14.02 -13.02 -5.99
N LEU A 210 13.91 -12.28 -4.87
CA LEU A 210 12.87 -11.27 -4.70
C LEU A 210 13.22 -9.96 -5.41
N VAL A 211 14.50 -9.58 -5.39
CA VAL A 211 15.02 -8.47 -6.18
C VAL A 211 14.72 -8.68 -7.67
N ALA A 212 14.89 -9.90 -8.18
CA ALA A 212 14.55 -10.24 -9.56
C ALA A 212 13.05 -10.08 -9.86
N VAL A 213 12.17 -10.51 -8.94
CA VAL A 213 10.72 -10.32 -9.08
C VAL A 213 10.35 -8.83 -9.08
N PHE A 214 11.02 -8.01 -8.26
CA PHE A 214 10.78 -6.56 -8.25
C PHE A 214 11.30 -5.87 -9.51
N ALA A 215 12.42 -6.32 -10.06
CA ALA A 215 12.90 -5.84 -11.36
C ALA A 215 11.92 -6.19 -12.50
N GLU A 216 11.40 -7.43 -12.52
CA GLU A 216 10.37 -7.83 -13.50
C GLU A 216 9.09 -7.00 -13.36
N PHE A 217 8.68 -6.70 -12.12
CA PHE A 217 7.55 -5.78 -11.90
C PHE A 217 7.85 -4.38 -12.43
N ASP A 218 9.05 -3.84 -12.17
CA ASP A 218 9.48 -2.53 -12.64
C ASP A 218 9.43 -2.45 -14.18
N GLU A 219 9.94 -3.47 -14.88
CA GLU A 219 9.90 -3.57 -16.35
C GLU A 219 8.45 -3.58 -16.89
N ARG A 220 7.59 -4.42 -16.31
CA ARG A 220 6.18 -4.50 -16.73
C ARG A 220 5.41 -3.22 -16.45
N PHE A 221 5.74 -2.54 -15.37
CA PHE A 221 5.19 -1.23 -15.07
C PHE A 221 5.60 -0.22 -16.15
N ASP A 222 6.88 -0.19 -16.54
CA ASP A 222 7.39 0.75 -17.55
C ASP A 222 6.77 0.52 -18.92
N ASP A 223 6.61 -0.74 -19.32
CA ASP A 223 5.94 -1.11 -20.58
C ASP A 223 4.47 -0.66 -20.60
N ALA A 224 3.73 -0.92 -19.51
CA ALA A 224 2.34 -0.52 -19.40
C ALA A 224 2.19 1.01 -19.30
N TYR A 225 3.07 1.66 -18.55
CA TYR A 225 3.04 3.10 -18.34
C TYR A 225 3.40 3.87 -19.62
N SER A 226 4.43 3.43 -20.36
CA SER A 226 4.82 4.06 -21.63
C SER A 226 3.70 4.00 -22.68
N THR A 227 3.03 2.85 -22.79
CA THR A 227 1.87 2.68 -23.69
C THR A 227 0.75 3.65 -23.32
N LYS A 228 0.37 3.69 -22.04
CA LYS A 228 -0.74 4.53 -21.55
C LYS A 228 -0.42 6.02 -21.56
N ALA A 229 0.84 6.40 -21.36
CA ALA A 229 1.28 7.79 -21.40
C ALA A 229 1.30 8.36 -22.83
N ILE A 230 1.38 7.52 -23.86
CA ILE A 230 1.24 7.93 -25.27
C ILE A 230 -0.23 8.20 -25.62
N ASP A 231 -1.15 7.43 -25.06
CA ASP A 231 -2.59 7.53 -25.31
C ASP A 231 -3.30 8.61 -24.46
N ALA A 232 -2.57 9.26 -23.54
CA ALA A 232 -3.05 10.23 -22.55
C ALA A 232 -2.80 11.69 -22.97
#